data_AF-A0A352QKY6-F1
#
_entry.id   AF-A0A352QKY6-F1
#
_cell.length_a   1.000
_cell.length_b   1.000
_cell.length_c   1.000
_cell.angle_alpha   90.00
_cell.angle_beta   90.00
_cell.angle_gamma   90.00
#
_symmetry.space_group_name_H-M   'P 1'
#
loop_
_entity.id
_entity.type
_entity.pdbx_description
1 polymer ?
#
loop_
_entity_poly.entity_id
_entity_poly.type
_entity_poly.pdbx_seq_one_letter_code
_entity_poly.pdbx_strand_id
1 'polypeptide(L)'
;MNRTHYFQRGLSVLEAILASALFVLIATAVVTLLLQGLGSNRLSNEQTIANQYAAEGIEAVRNIRNRSSYAALATTTGIGVDASSGVWTLGGTDTLFDKYTRVITIADVYRDTDGNIVLSGGVFDPNTKKVISTVRWNVSLSRSNSIVLIAYLTNWRAPIVSSGGMLIYGDGGTVADTIAYRIFDGTAWGAAGTVADVSTATTNRAARAVKVYSSAETGGKVLLSRHYNGTTQYIYGQVYNATTTTWGNVQLLASWSGSTYLDVQNFDGTYLENGAFMAVYSDNSRIPKVRTWNGSAWMAQSSMTSLGAPVQIPNYIVAKARPGTNEVMAVFFTQGLDTITQYYNGTAWSAVTTHAAVAPVSTKRFVDFAWSLNVDTTGMLVYAFGVNAKALSTRVWVANGTGSGAWGATIATASQSDTVGAVSVVARAGANEFHLCNKNSASTPALICYAATFVGNTPMIVTPANNTIAAATDAGIERSYHLGFERSGSIGIGVYSDNTTVAKLKKYAPSINTWDVGATPIAAAPYTLGSIKSVRVAAASQNDDIMLLITDGNLDLYSIVWDGSDDALSTSPPGKAFVQHGLNGSAPIDLWYDFTWDSP
;
A
#
# COMPACT_ATOMS: atom_id res chain seq x y z
N MET A 1 65.37 -79.37 70.28
CA MET A 1 65.32 -78.37 69.18
C MET A 1 65.38 -79.12 67.86
N ASN A 2 64.33 -79.06 67.06
CA ASN A 2 64.40 -79.25 65.61
C ASN A 2 63.14 -78.63 64.99
N ARG A 3 63.31 -77.48 64.33
CA ARG A 3 62.29 -76.82 63.51
C ARG A 3 62.22 -77.55 62.18
N THR A 4 61.08 -78.18 61.88
CA THR A 4 60.75 -78.66 60.54
C THR A 4 59.89 -77.62 59.83
N HIS A 5 60.47 -76.98 58.81
CA HIS A 5 59.74 -76.15 57.85
C HIS A 5 58.89 -77.05 56.94
N TYR A 6 57.56 -77.04 57.10
CA TYR A 6 56.65 -77.65 56.14
C TYR A 6 56.53 -76.75 54.90
N PHE A 7 56.99 -77.26 53.75
CA PHE A 7 56.90 -76.60 52.45
C PHE A 7 55.44 -76.56 51.95
N GLN A 8 54.97 -75.36 51.62
CA GLN A 8 53.67 -75.04 51.03
C GLN A 8 53.55 -75.57 49.58
N ARG A 9 52.82 -76.66 49.33
CA ARG A 9 52.59 -77.18 47.95
C ARG A 9 51.11 -77.25 47.51
N GLY A 10 50.17 -76.78 48.33
CA GLY A 10 48.74 -76.66 47.97
C GLY A 10 48.23 -75.23 47.78
N LEU A 11 48.92 -74.22 48.29
CA LEU A 11 48.47 -72.82 48.26
C LEU A 11 48.59 -72.18 46.87
N SER A 12 49.61 -72.56 46.09
CA SER A 12 49.92 -71.96 44.78
C SER A 12 48.86 -72.24 43.70
N VAL A 13 48.18 -73.39 43.75
CA VAL A 13 47.11 -73.73 42.78
C VAL A 13 45.84 -72.92 43.06
N LEU A 14 45.47 -72.75 44.33
CA LEU A 14 44.33 -71.92 44.73
C LEU A 14 44.57 -70.44 44.39
N GLU A 15 45.79 -69.95 44.60
CA GLU A 15 46.20 -68.59 44.29
C GLU A 15 46.16 -68.32 42.78
N ALA A 16 46.54 -69.30 41.94
CA ALA A 16 46.43 -69.20 40.48
C ALA A 16 44.95 -69.19 39.99
N ILE A 17 44.08 -70.00 40.60
CA ILE A 17 42.63 -70.02 40.26
C ILE A 17 41.95 -68.72 40.71
N LEU A 18 42.24 -68.25 41.92
CA LEU A 18 41.69 -66.98 42.42
C LEU A 18 42.20 -65.78 41.61
N ALA A 19 43.50 -65.74 41.31
CA ALA A 19 44.10 -64.67 40.51
C ALA A 19 43.53 -64.64 39.09
N SER A 20 43.31 -65.81 38.46
CA SER A 20 42.69 -65.88 37.13
C SER A 20 41.21 -65.49 37.14
N ALA A 21 40.43 -65.92 38.14
CA ALA A 21 39.04 -65.51 38.29
C ALA A 21 38.89 -64.00 38.50
N LEU A 22 39.73 -63.42 39.37
CA LEU A 22 39.75 -61.97 39.61
C LEU A 22 40.22 -61.20 38.37
N PHE A 23 41.24 -61.70 37.67
CA PHE A 23 41.73 -61.11 36.43
C PHE A 23 40.65 -61.07 35.35
N VAL A 24 39.88 -62.15 35.16
CA VAL A 24 38.76 -62.16 34.18
C VAL A 24 37.66 -61.16 34.56
N LEU A 25 37.34 -61.05 35.85
CA LEU A 25 36.37 -60.08 36.37
C LEU A 25 36.80 -58.64 36.07
N ILE A 26 38.05 -58.30 36.39
CA ILE A 26 38.62 -56.97 36.14
C ILE A 26 38.75 -56.70 34.64
N ALA A 27 39.23 -57.67 33.86
CA ALA A 27 39.39 -57.53 32.42
C ALA A 27 38.04 -57.27 31.72
N THR A 28 36.98 -57.97 32.13
CA THR A 28 35.63 -57.77 31.57
C THR A 28 35.08 -56.41 31.97
N ALA A 29 35.27 -55.97 33.22
CA ALA A 29 34.87 -54.64 33.67
C ALA A 29 35.58 -53.52 32.88
N VAL A 30 36.90 -53.65 32.65
CA VAL A 30 37.67 -52.67 31.87
C VAL A 30 37.22 -52.63 30.41
N VAL A 31 37.04 -53.79 29.76
CA VAL A 31 36.59 -53.86 28.37
C VAL A 31 35.19 -53.26 28.21
N THR A 32 34.26 -53.57 29.13
CA THR A 32 32.90 -53.00 29.07
C THR A 32 32.89 -51.48 29.27
N LEU A 33 33.67 -50.95 30.21
CA LEU A 33 33.83 -49.50 30.41
C LEU A 33 34.42 -48.80 29.18
N LEU A 34 35.43 -49.40 28.54
CA LEU A 34 36.03 -48.85 27.32
C LEU A 34 35.02 -48.83 26.16
N LEU A 35 34.27 -49.91 25.94
CA LEU A 35 33.26 -49.98 24.89
C LEU A 35 32.13 -48.96 25.12
N GLN A 36 31.68 -48.79 26.37
CA GLN A 36 30.71 -47.76 26.73
C GLN A 36 31.25 -46.35 26.50
N GLY A 37 32.51 -46.09 26.89
CA GLY A 37 33.18 -44.81 26.67
C GLY A 37 33.29 -44.44 25.19
N LEU A 38 33.68 -45.40 24.33
CA LEU A 38 33.74 -45.21 22.88
C LEU A 38 32.35 -44.96 22.28
N GLY A 39 31.33 -45.70 22.75
CA GLY A 39 29.94 -45.49 22.34
C GLY A 39 29.41 -44.10 22.71
N SER A 40 29.74 -43.63 23.91
CA SER A 40 29.37 -42.30 24.40
C SER A 40 30.08 -41.18 23.62
N ASN A 41 31.38 -41.31 23.37
CA ASN A 41 32.14 -40.34 22.57
C ASN A 41 31.61 -40.24 21.14
N ARG A 42 31.31 -41.38 20.51
CA ARG A 42 30.67 -41.40 19.18
C ARG A 42 29.32 -40.70 19.20
N LEU A 43 28.44 -41.05 20.14
CA LEU A 43 27.12 -40.45 20.26
C LEU A 43 27.20 -38.93 20.50
N SER A 44 28.10 -38.48 21.37
CA SER A 44 28.31 -37.06 21.63
C SER A 44 28.76 -36.32 20.37
N ASN A 45 29.67 -36.90 19.58
CA ASN A 45 30.09 -36.31 18.30
C ASN A 45 28.92 -36.23 17.31
N GLU A 46 28.14 -37.30 17.19
CA GLU A 46 26.96 -37.32 16.32
C GLU A 46 25.89 -36.30 16.74
N GLN A 47 25.67 -36.11 18.04
CA GLN A 47 24.77 -35.10 18.57
C GLN A 47 25.26 -33.67 18.27
N THR A 48 26.56 -33.40 18.41
CA THR A 48 27.15 -32.10 18.07
C THR A 48 26.92 -31.77 16.60
N ILE A 49 27.18 -32.72 15.70
CA ILE A 49 26.95 -32.56 14.26
C ILE A 49 25.47 -32.33 13.96
N ALA A 50 24.57 -33.16 14.52
CA ALA A 50 23.13 -33.01 14.32
C ALA A 50 22.61 -31.65 14.81
N ASN A 51 23.12 -31.16 15.94
CA ASN A 51 22.78 -29.85 16.47
C ASN A 51 23.26 -28.72 15.55
N GLN A 52 24.45 -28.86 14.96
CA GLN A 52 24.98 -27.89 14.00
C GLN A 52 24.10 -27.81 12.74
N TYR A 53 23.67 -28.95 12.18
CA TYR A 53 22.74 -28.97 11.06
C TYR A 53 21.35 -28.41 11.42
N ALA A 54 20.86 -28.67 12.63
CA ALA A 54 19.59 -28.13 13.09
C ALA A 54 19.66 -26.60 13.21
N ALA A 55 20.74 -26.07 13.78
CA ALA A 55 20.99 -24.64 13.94
C ALA A 55 21.14 -23.94 12.59
N GLU A 56 21.91 -24.52 11.66
CA GLU A 56 22.03 -24.04 10.29
C GLU A 56 20.64 -23.93 9.61
N GLY A 57 19.76 -24.91 9.83
CA GLY A 57 18.39 -24.86 9.32
C GLY A 57 17.61 -23.63 9.82
N ILE A 58 17.73 -23.28 11.10
CA ILE A 58 17.09 -22.07 11.66
C ILE A 58 17.70 -20.80 11.06
N GLU A 59 19.02 -20.74 10.92
CA GLU A 59 19.70 -19.59 10.30
C GLU A 59 19.34 -19.41 8.82
N ALA A 60 19.21 -20.52 8.09
CA ALA A 60 18.82 -20.48 6.69
C ALA A 60 17.39 -19.92 6.52
N VAL A 61 16.44 -20.37 7.35
CA VAL A 61 15.07 -19.82 7.33
C VAL A 61 15.05 -18.34 7.74
N ARG A 62 15.89 -17.94 8.71
CA ARG A 62 16.06 -16.52 9.08
C ARG A 62 16.66 -15.69 7.95
N ASN A 63 17.63 -16.23 7.22
CA ASN A 63 18.23 -15.57 6.05
C ASN A 63 17.18 -15.36 4.95
N ILE A 64 16.38 -16.38 4.65
CA ILE A 64 15.28 -16.34 3.68
C ILE A 64 14.27 -15.25 4.06
N ARG A 65 13.87 -15.19 5.34
CA ARG A 65 12.99 -14.13 5.86
C ARG A 65 13.56 -12.72 5.64
N ASN A 66 14.83 -12.53 5.96
CA ASN A 66 15.46 -11.21 5.95
C ASN A 66 15.79 -10.72 4.53
N ARG A 67 16.12 -11.63 3.62
CA ARG A 67 16.56 -11.31 2.26
C ARG A 67 15.41 -11.31 1.25
N SER A 68 14.62 -12.39 1.19
CA SER A 68 13.66 -12.60 0.11
C SER A 68 12.31 -11.95 0.43
N SER A 69 11.66 -12.37 1.51
CA SER A 69 10.44 -11.76 2.08
C SER A 69 9.95 -12.63 3.25
N TYR A 70 9.24 -12.05 4.21
CA TYR A 70 8.50 -12.80 5.22
C TYR A 70 7.45 -13.75 4.60
N ALA A 71 6.87 -13.36 3.47
CA ALA A 71 5.88 -14.15 2.74
C ALA A 71 6.43 -15.47 2.18
N ALA A 72 7.75 -15.62 2.06
CA ALA A 72 8.38 -16.86 1.65
C ALA A 72 8.25 -17.97 2.71
N LEU A 73 7.89 -17.63 3.95
CA LEU A 73 7.71 -18.58 5.06
C LEU A 73 6.28 -19.16 5.08
N ALA A 74 5.90 -19.84 3.98
CA ALA A 74 4.63 -20.54 3.92
C ALA A 74 4.57 -21.69 4.95
N THR A 75 3.40 -21.93 5.52
CA THR A 75 3.20 -23.04 6.46
C THR A 75 3.47 -24.37 5.76
N THR A 76 4.26 -25.22 6.41
CA THR A 76 4.64 -26.53 5.89
C THR A 76 4.91 -27.50 7.02
N THR A 77 4.54 -28.76 6.84
CA THR A 77 4.85 -29.85 7.78
C THR A 77 6.24 -30.45 7.57
N GLY A 78 6.88 -30.18 6.43
CA GLY A 78 8.22 -30.67 6.12
C GLY A 78 8.74 -30.15 4.78
N ILE A 79 9.89 -29.49 4.80
CA ILE A 79 10.59 -29.00 3.61
C ILE A 79 12.10 -29.02 3.84
N GLY A 80 12.85 -29.12 2.75
CA GLY A 80 14.30 -28.94 2.73
C GLY A 80 14.72 -27.47 2.65
N VAL A 81 16.00 -27.24 2.91
CA VAL A 81 16.66 -25.95 2.66
C VAL A 81 17.93 -26.22 1.85
N ASP A 82 18.11 -25.47 0.77
CA ASP A 82 19.29 -25.57 -0.12
C ASP A 82 19.90 -24.19 -0.40
N ALA A 83 21.21 -24.18 -0.67
CA ALA A 83 22.00 -23.00 -0.99
C ALA A 83 22.37 -22.99 -2.48
N SER A 84 21.39 -22.75 -3.35
CA SER A 84 21.65 -22.54 -4.77
C SER A 84 22.30 -21.18 -5.01
N SER A 85 23.38 -21.11 -5.81
CA SER A 85 24.06 -19.86 -6.21
C SER A 85 24.44 -18.90 -5.07
N GLY A 86 24.73 -19.45 -3.87
CA GLY A 86 25.12 -18.67 -2.69
C GLY A 86 23.95 -18.03 -1.94
N VAL A 87 22.72 -18.45 -2.20
CA VAL A 87 21.51 -17.95 -1.55
C VAL A 87 20.69 -19.12 -0.99
N TRP A 88 20.24 -18.99 0.27
CA TRP A 88 19.34 -19.95 0.89
C TRP A 88 17.95 -19.88 0.27
N THR A 89 17.37 -21.04 -0.03
CA THR A 89 16.00 -21.18 -0.55
C THR A 89 15.30 -22.37 0.11
N LEU A 90 13.98 -22.26 0.28
CA LEU A 90 13.13 -23.38 0.67
C LEU A 90 12.76 -24.17 -0.58
N GLY A 91 12.93 -25.49 -0.55
CA GLY A 91 12.60 -26.33 -1.70
C GLY A 91 12.93 -27.81 -1.49
N GLY A 92 12.40 -28.65 -2.38
CA GLY A 92 12.58 -30.10 -2.32
C GLY A 92 11.92 -30.78 -1.12
N THR A 93 12.30 -32.03 -0.88
CA THR A 93 12.01 -32.80 0.35
C THR A 93 13.10 -32.55 1.40
N ASP A 94 13.08 -33.29 2.51
CA ASP A 94 14.11 -33.29 3.56
C ASP A 94 15.54 -33.16 3.02
N THR A 95 16.38 -32.36 3.69
CA THR A 95 17.80 -32.22 3.33
C THR A 95 18.60 -33.38 3.90
N LEU A 96 19.34 -34.09 3.04
CA LEU A 96 20.15 -35.25 3.42
C LEU A 96 21.64 -34.88 3.54
N PHE A 97 22.25 -35.26 4.66
CA PHE A 97 23.69 -35.14 4.91
C PHE A 97 24.21 -36.49 5.41
N ASP A 98 24.68 -37.35 4.49
CA ASP A 98 25.10 -38.72 4.83
C ASP A 98 23.98 -39.48 5.60
N LYS A 99 24.18 -39.80 6.88
CA LYS A 99 23.18 -40.45 7.74
C LYS A 99 22.18 -39.52 8.44
N TYR A 100 22.33 -38.20 8.27
CA TYR A 100 21.47 -37.20 8.90
C TYR A 100 20.40 -36.71 7.91
N THR A 101 19.16 -36.62 8.38
CA THR A 101 18.03 -36.10 7.63
C THR A 101 17.47 -34.89 8.36
N ARG A 102 17.50 -33.71 7.73
CA ARG A 102 16.97 -32.45 8.25
C ARG A 102 15.62 -32.13 7.63
N VAL A 103 14.65 -31.79 8.48
CA VAL A 103 13.29 -31.37 8.10
C VAL A 103 12.97 -30.03 8.74
N ILE A 104 12.54 -29.06 7.94
CA ILE A 104 12.00 -27.79 8.43
C ILE A 104 10.48 -27.85 8.42
N THR A 105 9.86 -27.49 9.54
CA THR A 105 8.42 -27.29 9.69
C THR A 105 8.17 -25.81 10.00
N ILE A 106 7.22 -25.19 9.31
CA ILE A 106 6.79 -23.81 9.54
C ILE A 106 5.30 -23.84 9.89
N ALA A 107 4.95 -23.28 11.03
CA ALA A 107 3.58 -23.25 11.52
C ALA A 107 3.15 -21.83 11.90
N ASP A 108 1.84 -21.61 11.81
CA ASP A 108 1.19 -20.40 12.30
C ASP A 108 1.23 -20.32 13.83
N VAL A 109 1.14 -19.09 14.33
CA VAL A 109 1.17 -18.75 15.74
C VAL A 109 -0.14 -18.08 16.12
N TYR A 110 -0.65 -18.38 17.30
CA TYR A 110 -1.86 -17.80 17.87
C TYR A 110 -1.53 -17.15 19.21
N ARG A 111 -2.23 -16.06 19.55
CA ARG A 111 -2.05 -15.33 20.80
C ARG A 111 -3.33 -15.24 21.63
N ASP A 112 -3.19 -15.24 22.95
CA ASP A 112 -4.28 -14.90 23.86
C ASP A 112 -4.50 -13.37 23.96
N THR A 113 -5.46 -12.95 24.77
CA THR A 113 -5.80 -11.53 25.01
C THR A 113 -4.68 -10.74 25.66
N ASP A 114 -3.76 -11.41 26.36
CA ASP A 114 -2.59 -10.81 27.01
C ASP A 114 -1.38 -10.75 26.06
N GLY A 115 -1.54 -11.24 24.82
CA GLY A 115 -0.51 -11.23 23.79
C GLY A 115 0.48 -12.39 23.88
N ASN A 116 0.24 -13.42 24.70
CA ASN A 116 1.13 -14.58 24.81
C ASN A 116 0.86 -15.61 23.71
N ILE A 117 1.90 -16.30 23.23
CA ILE A 117 1.76 -17.39 22.26
C ILE A 117 1.14 -18.61 22.93
N VAL A 118 0.04 -19.13 22.36
CA VAL A 118 -0.70 -20.29 22.87
C VAL A 118 -0.63 -21.50 21.93
N LEU A 119 -0.77 -22.70 22.50
CA LEU A 119 -0.73 -23.97 21.76
C LEU A 119 -2.07 -24.36 21.13
N SER A 120 -3.19 -23.85 21.65
CA SER A 120 -4.54 -24.03 21.11
C SER A 120 -5.45 -22.88 21.53
N GLY A 121 -6.38 -22.49 20.67
CA GLY A 121 -7.20 -21.28 20.87
C GLY A 121 -6.45 -20.00 20.52
N GLY A 122 -7.02 -18.85 20.88
CA GLY A 122 -6.42 -17.53 20.61
C GLY A 122 -6.72 -16.97 19.22
N VAL A 123 -6.17 -15.78 18.95
CA VAL A 123 -6.27 -15.06 17.68
C VAL A 123 -5.01 -15.29 16.87
N PHE A 124 -5.17 -15.53 15.57
CA PHE A 124 -4.05 -15.72 14.65
C PHE A 124 -3.12 -14.48 14.62
N ASP A 125 -1.82 -14.69 14.78
CA ASP A 125 -0.79 -13.65 14.63
C ASP A 125 -0.17 -13.71 13.22
N PRO A 126 -0.58 -12.84 12.28
CA PRO A 126 -0.08 -12.85 10.91
C PRO A 126 1.41 -12.47 10.81
N ASN A 127 1.98 -11.90 11.87
CA ASN A 127 3.33 -11.36 11.90
C ASN A 127 4.32 -12.25 12.66
N THR A 128 3.93 -13.44 13.13
CA THR A 128 4.85 -14.41 13.75
C THR A 128 4.67 -15.82 13.18
N LYS A 129 5.77 -16.46 12.76
CA LYS A 129 5.80 -17.89 12.42
C LYS A 129 6.62 -18.67 13.43
N LYS A 130 6.19 -19.91 13.71
CA LYS A 130 6.98 -20.90 14.46
C LYS A 130 7.74 -21.77 13.47
N VAL A 131 9.05 -21.79 13.58
CA VAL A 131 9.95 -22.61 12.75
C VAL A 131 10.54 -23.70 13.61
N ILE A 132 10.46 -24.94 13.14
CA ILE A 132 11.02 -26.13 13.80
C ILE A 132 12.02 -26.77 12.85
N SER A 133 13.26 -26.92 13.28
CA SER A 133 14.31 -27.64 12.57
C SER A 133 14.57 -28.97 13.26
N THR A 134 14.23 -30.08 12.59
CA THR A 134 14.38 -31.43 13.13
C THR A 134 15.45 -32.17 12.34
N VAL A 135 16.49 -32.67 13.03
CA VAL A 135 17.51 -33.54 12.42
C VAL A 135 17.42 -34.92 13.01
N ARG A 136 17.28 -35.95 12.17
CA ARG A 136 17.19 -37.37 12.56
C ARG A 136 18.38 -38.14 12.02
N TRP A 137 18.90 -39.09 12.79
CA TRP A 137 19.95 -40.01 12.33
C TRP A 137 19.90 -41.35 13.06
N ASN A 138 20.42 -42.39 12.41
CA ASN A 138 20.50 -43.73 12.99
C ASN A 138 21.86 -43.94 13.68
N VAL A 139 21.83 -44.26 14.97
CA VAL A 139 23.01 -44.60 15.79
C VAL A 139 23.40 -46.08 15.59
N SER A 140 22.41 -46.92 15.34
CA SER A 140 22.50 -48.32 14.91
C SER A 140 21.30 -48.65 14.03
N LEU A 141 21.27 -49.84 13.40
CA LEU A 141 20.16 -50.27 12.55
C LEU A 141 18.79 -50.31 13.27
N SER A 142 18.78 -50.38 14.60
CA SER A 142 17.57 -50.42 15.42
C SER A 142 17.34 -49.18 16.29
N ARG A 143 18.25 -48.21 16.28
CA ARG A 143 18.18 -47.01 17.13
C ARG A 143 18.33 -45.73 16.31
N SER A 144 17.26 -44.96 16.21
CA SER A 144 17.25 -43.60 15.67
C SER A 144 17.23 -42.57 16.79
N ASN A 145 17.93 -41.45 16.60
CA ASN A 145 17.95 -40.29 17.48
C ASN A 145 17.55 -39.03 16.70
N SER A 146 17.14 -37.99 17.42
CA SER A 146 16.79 -36.71 16.82
C SER A 146 17.17 -35.51 17.68
N ILE A 147 17.49 -34.39 17.03
CA ILE A 147 17.56 -33.05 17.63
C ILE A 147 16.43 -32.20 17.04
N VAL A 148 15.76 -31.43 17.89
CA VAL A 148 14.68 -30.52 17.50
C VAL A 148 15.00 -29.13 18.07
N LEU A 149 15.13 -28.14 17.19
CA LEU A 149 15.27 -26.73 17.56
C LEU A 149 14.04 -25.93 17.11
N ILE A 150 13.59 -25.01 17.95
CA ILE A 150 12.42 -24.16 17.68
C ILE A 150 12.87 -22.70 17.70
N ALA A 151 12.41 -21.92 16.72
CA ALA A 151 12.55 -20.48 16.69
C ALA A 151 11.24 -19.80 16.30
N TYR A 152 10.99 -18.63 16.86
CA TYR A 152 9.90 -17.76 16.43
C TYR A 152 10.47 -16.63 15.57
N LEU A 153 9.94 -16.48 14.37
CA LEU A 153 10.38 -15.47 13.43
C LEU A 153 9.25 -14.46 13.19
N THR A 154 9.53 -13.20 13.53
CA THR A 154 8.59 -12.10 13.34
C THR A 154 8.78 -11.40 11.99
N ASN A 155 7.70 -10.83 11.46
CA ASN A 155 7.70 -9.89 10.35
C ASN A 155 8.13 -8.52 10.84
N TRP A 156 9.41 -8.37 11.17
CA TRP A 156 9.96 -7.16 11.80
C TRP A 156 9.91 -5.91 10.90
N ARG A 157 9.65 -6.08 9.60
CA ARG A 157 9.42 -4.98 8.65
C ARG A 157 7.94 -4.61 8.51
N ALA A 158 7.04 -5.33 9.19
CA ALA A 158 5.64 -4.92 9.23
C ALA A 158 5.54 -3.59 10.01
N PRO A 159 4.82 -2.60 9.49
CA PRO A 159 4.50 -1.39 10.24
C PRO A 159 3.75 -1.77 11.52
N ILE A 160 4.03 -1.06 12.61
CA ILE A 160 3.23 -1.14 13.82
C ILE A 160 1.87 -0.52 13.48
N VAL A 161 0.79 -1.29 13.62
CA VAL A 161 -0.59 -0.89 13.31
C VAL A 161 -1.08 0.20 14.26
N SER A 162 -0.66 1.43 14.00
CA SER A 162 -1.52 2.60 14.10
C SER A 162 -1.65 3.10 12.65
N SER A 163 -2.80 2.86 12.03
CA SER A 163 -3.14 3.46 10.74
C SER A 163 -3.31 4.97 10.96
N GLY A 164 -2.19 5.68 11.05
CA GLY A 164 -2.15 7.12 11.20
C GLY A 164 -2.19 7.82 9.84
N GLY A 165 -2.26 9.13 9.87
CA GLY A 165 -2.19 9.93 8.65
C GLY A 165 -2.17 11.41 8.92
N MET A 166 -2.26 12.19 7.85
CA MET A 166 -2.28 13.64 7.95
C MET A 166 -3.35 14.23 7.04
N LEU A 167 -4.20 15.05 7.65
CA LEU A 167 -5.13 15.92 6.96
C LEU A 167 -4.44 17.26 6.69
N ILE A 168 -4.59 17.77 5.48
CA ILE A 168 -4.18 19.10 5.05
C ILE A 168 -5.40 19.83 4.52
N TYR A 169 -5.59 21.08 4.92
CA TYR A 169 -6.72 21.88 4.48
C TYR A 169 -6.44 23.39 4.49
N GLY A 170 -6.98 24.12 3.51
CA GLY A 170 -7.04 25.58 3.54
C GLY A 170 -8.06 26.04 4.57
N ASP A 171 -7.71 27.07 5.34
CA ASP A 171 -8.59 27.66 6.38
C ASP A 171 -8.52 29.20 6.41
N GLY A 172 -7.95 29.79 5.36
CA GLY A 172 -7.82 31.24 5.19
C GLY A 172 -8.86 31.88 4.26
N GLY A 173 -9.76 31.08 3.69
CA GLY A 173 -10.77 31.54 2.75
C GLY A 173 -10.17 32.24 1.54
N THR A 174 -10.66 33.45 1.27
CA THR A 174 -10.12 34.35 0.24
C THR A 174 -9.40 35.56 0.84
N VAL A 175 -9.10 35.54 2.14
CA VAL A 175 -8.48 36.65 2.89
C VAL A 175 -7.12 36.33 3.54
N ALA A 176 -6.81 35.06 3.78
CA ALA A 176 -5.50 34.57 4.24
C ALA A 176 -5.04 33.33 3.43
N ASP A 177 -3.73 33.12 3.34
CA ASP A 177 -3.09 32.01 2.62
C ASP A 177 -2.80 30.82 3.54
N THR A 178 -3.50 30.79 4.67
CA THR A 178 -3.37 29.78 5.71
C THR A 178 -3.78 28.41 5.18
N ILE A 179 -2.82 27.49 5.17
CA ILE A 179 -3.06 26.06 5.05
C ILE A 179 -2.72 25.44 6.42
N ALA A 180 -3.69 24.74 6.99
CA ALA A 180 -3.59 24.02 8.24
C ALA A 180 -3.39 22.51 8.00
N TYR A 181 -2.94 21.83 9.05
CA TYR A 181 -2.82 20.38 9.07
C TYR A 181 -3.19 19.81 10.43
N ARG A 182 -3.62 18.55 10.45
CA ARG A 182 -3.81 17.74 11.66
C ARG A 182 -3.25 16.35 11.44
N ILE A 183 -2.60 15.81 12.47
CA ILE A 183 -2.11 14.43 12.48
C ILE A 183 -3.20 13.55 13.10
N PHE A 184 -3.49 12.43 12.45
CA PHE A 184 -4.36 11.38 12.95
C PHE A 184 -3.48 10.22 13.43
N ASP A 185 -3.68 9.77 14.67
CA ASP A 185 -2.89 8.66 15.24
C ASP A 185 -3.54 7.27 15.05
N GLY A 186 -4.62 7.19 14.28
CA GLY A 186 -5.45 5.98 14.15
C GLY A 186 -6.67 5.96 15.08
N THR A 187 -6.70 6.85 16.09
CA THR A 187 -7.78 6.93 17.08
C THR A 187 -8.29 8.35 17.33
N ALA A 188 -7.40 9.34 17.32
CA ALA A 188 -7.66 10.73 17.66
C ALA A 188 -6.91 11.69 16.72
N TRP A 189 -7.42 12.92 16.66
CA TRP A 189 -6.79 14.01 15.94
C TRP A 189 -5.94 14.86 16.88
N GLY A 190 -4.69 15.11 16.49
CA GLY A 190 -3.84 16.11 17.12
C GLY A 190 -4.37 17.53 16.93
N ALA A 191 -3.75 18.48 17.64
CA ALA A 191 -4.03 19.90 17.48
C ALA A 191 -3.76 20.36 16.03
N ALA A 192 -4.51 21.37 15.58
CA ALA A 192 -4.27 21.98 14.29
C ALA A 192 -2.93 22.73 14.31
N GLY A 193 -2.04 22.38 13.38
CA GLY A 193 -0.83 23.13 13.06
C GLY A 193 -0.98 23.88 11.74
N THR A 194 -0.09 24.82 11.47
CA THR A 194 0.00 25.49 10.16
C THR A 194 1.15 24.91 9.37
N VAL A 195 0.96 24.77 8.06
CA VAL A 195 2.07 24.42 7.18
C VAL A 195 3.00 25.62 7.00
N ALA A 196 4.15 25.41 6.34
CA ALA A 196 5.07 26.51 6.05
C ALA A 196 4.39 27.56 5.14
N ASP A 197 4.64 28.83 5.44
CA ASP A 197 4.13 29.95 4.67
C ASP A 197 4.70 29.94 3.23
N VAL A 198 3.81 30.05 2.24
CA VAL A 198 4.14 30.07 0.81
C VAL A 198 4.44 31.48 0.28
N SER A 199 4.15 32.52 1.07
CA SER A 199 4.28 33.92 0.69
C SER A 199 4.61 34.81 1.87
N THR A 200 5.83 35.32 1.92
CA THR A 200 6.17 36.41 2.84
C THR A 200 5.57 37.77 2.45
N ALA A 201 4.86 37.84 1.32
CA ALA A 201 4.22 39.06 0.85
C ALA A 201 2.87 39.29 1.55
N THR A 202 2.49 40.56 1.71
CA THR A 202 1.24 40.97 2.38
C THR A 202 -0.04 40.71 1.57
N THR A 203 0.09 40.29 0.30
CA THR A 203 -1.06 40.01 -0.57
C THR A 203 -1.56 38.60 -0.37
N ASN A 204 -2.85 38.48 -0.07
CA ASN A 204 -3.45 37.19 0.19
C ASN A 204 -3.42 36.25 -1.02
N ARG A 205 -3.23 34.95 -0.78
CA ARG A 205 -3.26 33.87 -1.77
C ARG A 205 -4.22 32.78 -1.32
N ALA A 206 -5.43 32.77 -1.90
CA ALA A 206 -6.43 31.76 -1.59
C ALA A 206 -5.96 30.38 -2.09
N ALA A 207 -5.87 29.38 -1.21
CA ALA A 207 -5.53 28.01 -1.56
C ALA A 207 -6.70 27.37 -2.32
N ARG A 208 -6.52 27.07 -3.61
CA ARG A 208 -7.58 26.56 -4.52
C ARG A 208 -7.58 25.04 -4.62
N ALA A 209 -6.41 24.42 -4.53
CA ALA A 209 -6.28 22.97 -4.58
C ALA A 209 -5.03 22.52 -3.83
N VAL A 210 -5.14 21.42 -3.07
CA VAL A 210 -4.00 20.81 -2.38
C VAL A 210 -3.97 19.31 -2.63
N LYS A 211 -2.75 18.74 -2.65
CA LYS A 211 -2.54 17.30 -2.56
C LYS A 211 -1.37 16.94 -1.68
N VAL A 212 -1.56 15.98 -0.78
CA VAL A 212 -0.53 15.51 0.15
C VAL A 212 -0.17 14.06 -0.14
N TYR A 213 1.11 13.73 -0.01
CA TYR A 213 1.67 12.42 -0.33
C TYR A 213 2.58 11.95 0.80
N SER A 214 2.42 10.71 1.25
CA SER A 214 3.28 10.08 2.26
C SER A 214 4.42 9.27 1.64
N SER A 215 5.64 9.49 2.14
CA SER A 215 6.81 8.66 1.85
C SER A 215 6.72 7.33 2.59
N ALA A 216 6.96 6.22 1.90
CA ALA A 216 7.10 4.89 2.51
C ALA A 216 8.43 4.70 3.25
N GLU A 217 9.44 5.52 2.95
CA GLU A 217 10.80 5.30 3.48
C GLU A 217 11.13 6.15 4.72
N THR A 218 10.59 7.37 4.78
CA THR A 218 11.08 8.39 5.73
C THR A 218 10.02 8.89 6.71
N GLY A 219 8.76 8.47 6.55
CA GLY A 219 7.60 9.08 7.22
C GLY A 219 7.33 10.54 6.82
N GLY A 220 8.22 11.14 6.02
CA GLY A 220 8.07 12.48 5.48
C GLY A 220 6.89 12.58 4.53
N LYS A 221 6.40 13.81 4.32
CA LYS A 221 5.28 14.07 3.42
C LYS A 221 5.62 15.19 2.46
N VAL A 222 5.06 15.16 1.26
CA VAL A 222 5.13 16.29 0.33
C VAL A 222 3.73 16.84 0.13
N LEU A 223 3.61 18.16 0.22
CA LEU A 223 2.41 18.90 -0.15
C LEU A 223 2.66 19.63 -1.46
N LEU A 224 1.75 19.44 -2.42
CA LEU A 224 1.60 20.31 -3.57
C LEU A 224 0.35 21.17 -3.36
N SER A 225 0.47 22.48 -3.58
CA SER A 225 -0.64 23.42 -3.40
C SER A 225 -0.72 24.42 -4.54
N ARG A 226 -1.94 24.77 -4.93
CA ARG A 226 -2.23 25.80 -5.94
C ARG A 226 -2.99 26.94 -5.31
N HIS A 227 -2.63 28.17 -5.69
CA HIS A 227 -3.10 29.40 -5.07
C HIS A 227 -3.50 30.46 -6.10
N TYR A 228 -4.35 31.39 -5.70
CA TYR A 228 -4.73 32.56 -6.50
C TYR A 228 -4.83 33.82 -5.63
N ASN A 229 -4.27 34.93 -6.09
CA ASN A 229 -4.26 36.20 -5.34
C ASN A 229 -5.17 37.29 -5.94
N GLY A 230 -6.09 36.93 -6.84
CA GLY A 230 -6.91 37.90 -7.58
C GLY A 230 -6.34 38.32 -8.94
N THR A 231 -5.08 38.01 -9.25
CA THR A 231 -4.48 38.33 -10.57
C THR A 231 -3.58 37.21 -11.10
N THR A 232 -2.82 36.58 -10.22
CA THR A 232 -1.81 35.59 -10.53
C THR A 232 -2.12 34.28 -9.83
N GLN A 233 -1.87 33.18 -10.53
CA GLN A 233 -1.98 31.83 -10.02
C GLN A 233 -0.59 31.27 -9.72
N TYR A 234 -0.49 30.43 -8.71
CA TYR A 234 0.78 29.86 -8.24
C TYR A 234 0.64 28.38 -7.95
N ILE A 235 1.72 27.63 -8.13
CA ILE A 235 1.85 26.24 -7.67
C ILE A 235 3.11 26.14 -6.81
N TYR A 236 2.97 25.56 -5.62
CA TYR A 236 4.03 25.36 -4.65
C TYR A 236 4.20 23.88 -4.29
N GLY A 237 5.43 23.50 -3.97
CA GLY A 237 5.76 22.24 -3.33
C GLY A 237 6.46 22.50 -1.99
N GLN A 238 6.17 21.69 -0.98
CA GLN A 238 6.83 21.77 0.34
C GLN A 238 6.85 20.42 1.03
N VAL A 239 7.72 20.28 2.04
CA VAL A 239 8.06 19.00 2.64
C VAL A 239 7.85 19.04 4.15
N TYR A 240 7.19 18.01 4.67
CA TYR A 240 7.09 17.70 6.09
C TYR A 240 8.24 16.79 6.50
N ASN A 241 9.02 17.22 7.48
CA ASN A 241 10.07 16.42 8.08
C ASN A 241 9.51 15.73 9.34
N ALA A 242 9.39 14.41 9.29
CA ALA A 242 8.84 13.61 10.38
C ALA A 242 9.71 13.62 11.64
N THR A 243 11.03 13.83 11.51
CA THR A 243 11.96 13.89 12.64
C THR A 243 11.84 15.20 13.41
N THR A 244 11.70 16.33 12.71
CA THR A 244 11.56 17.65 13.34
C THR A 244 10.11 18.05 13.55
N THR A 245 9.16 17.29 13.03
CA THR A 245 7.71 17.56 13.06
C THR A 245 7.32 18.92 12.46
N THR A 246 8.05 19.37 11.44
CA THR A 246 7.87 20.69 10.83
C THR A 246 7.72 20.64 9.32
N TRP A 247 6.96 21.59 8.78
CA TRP A 247 6.91 21.89 7.35
C TRP A 247 8.03 22.85 6.97
N GLY A 248 8.62 22.65 5.79
CA GLY A 248 9.66 23.53 5.25
C GLY A 248 9.97 23.20 3.79
N ASN A 249 11.14 23.63 3.32
CA ASN A 249 11.59 23.43 1.92
C ASN A 249 10.54 23.91 0.90
N VAL A 250 9.97 25.09 1.14
CA VAL A 250 8.96 25.68 0.26
C VAL A 250 9.59 26.04 -1.09
N GLN A 251 8.99 25.57 -2.17
CA GLN A 251 9.47 25.74 -3.53
C GLN A 251 8.35 26.25 -4.43
N LEU A 252 8.53 27.42 -5.02
CA LEU A 252 7.70 27.88 -6.13
C LEU A 252 7.95 26.98 -7.35
N LEU A 253 6.92 26.28 -7.81
CA LEU A 253 6.95 25.42 -8.98
C LEU A 253 6.57 26.20 -10.24
N ALA A 254 5.47 26.94 -10.20
CA ALA A 254 5.01 27.74 -11.33
C ALA A 254 4.21 28.98 -10.90
N SER A 255 4.22 30.01 -11.74
CA SER A 255 3.37 31.19 -11.59
C SER A 255 3.00 31.79 -12.95
N TRP A 256 1.75 32.21 -13.11
CA TRP A 256 1.29 32.91 -14.31
C TRP A 256 0.13 33.85 -13.99
N SER A 257 -0.01 34.92 -14.76
CA SER A 257 -1.16 35.83 -14.65
C SER A 257 -2.36 35.23 -15.37
N GLY A 258 -3.52 35.19 -14.71
CA GLY A 258 -4.75 34.66 -15.27
C GLY A 258 -5.85 34.47 -14.24
N SER A 259 -7.09 34.74 -14.64
CA SER A 259 -8.30 34.57 -13.83
C SER A 259 -9.22 33.45 -14.33
N THR A 260 -8.78 32.67 -15.32
CA THR A 260 -9.52 31.53 -15.87
C THR A 260 -9.02 30.20 -15.31
N TYR A 261 -9.84 29.16 -15.40
CA TYR A 261 -9.54 27.80 -14.96
C TYR A 261 -9.08 27.73 -13.49
N LEU A 262 -9.71 28.48 -12.58
CA LEU A 262 -9.34 28.53 -11.16
C LEU A 262 -9.69 27.25 -10.38
N ASP A 263 -10.51 26.40 -10.98
CA ASP A 263 -11.18 25.21 -10.48
C ASP A 263 -10.51 23.89 -10.93
N VAL A 264 -9.39 23.97 -11.65
CA VAL A 264 -8.72 22.80 -12.23
C VAL A 264 -7.55 22.28 -11.38
N GLN A 265 -7.19 21.01 -11.57
CA GLN A 265 -6.08 20.34 -10.90
C GLN A 265 -4.92 20.11 -11.88
N ASN A 266 -4.25 21.19 -12.27
CA ASN A 266 -3.16 21.19 -13.25
C ASN A 266 -1.78 20.84 -12.67
N PHE A 267 -1.78 20.05 -11.60
CA PHE A 267 -0.60 19.44 -10.98
C PHE A 267 -0.97 18.09 -10.38
N ASP A 268 0.01 17.20 -10.33
CA ASP A 268 -0.04 15.96 -9.56
C ASP A 268 1.38 15.56 -9.16
N GLY A 269 1.52 14.51 -8.35
CA GLY A 269 2.80 13.92 -8.05
C GLY A 269 2.71 12.49 -7.54
N THR A 270 3.87 11.86 -7.43
CA THR A 270 3.99 10.49 -6.98
C THR A 270 5.35 10.26 -6.35
N TYR A 271 5.40 9.43 -5.32
CA TYR A 271 6.67 8.83 -4.90
C TYR A 271 7.08 7.76 -5.92
N LEU A 272 8.38 7.68 -6.14
CA LEU A 272 9.04 6.63 -6.90
C LEU A 272 9.57 5.57 -5.92
N GLU A 273 9.89 4.39 -6.42
CA GLU A 273 10.45 3.28 -5.62
C GLU A 273 11.75 3.64 -4.89
N ASN A 274 12.54 4.57 -5.43
CA ASN A 274 13.78 5.03 -4.80
C ASN A 274 13.59 6.11 -3.72
N GLY A 275 12.36 6.30 -3.23
CA GLY A 275 12.03 7.27 -2.19
C GLY A 275 11.91 8.72 -2.66
N ALA A 276 12.28 9.03 -3.90
CA ALA A 276 12.16 10.38 -4.45
C ALA A 276 10.70 10.71 -4.78
N PHE A 277 10.31 11.97 -4.58
CA PHE A 277 8.98 12.45 -4.98
C PHE A 277 9.06 13.24 -6.28
N MET A 278 8.30 12.83 -7.29
CA MET A 278 8.20 13.53 -8.57
C MET A 278 6.92 14.37 -8.61
N ALA A 279 7.08 15.69 -8.75
CA ALA A 279 5.98 16.61 -9.04
C ALA A 279 5.88 16.85 -10.54
N VAL A 280 4.68 16.73 -11.11
CA VAL A 280 4.35 17.05 -12.51
C VAL A 280 3.33 18.19 -12.49
N TYR A 281 3.63 19.30 -13.16
CA TYR A 281 2.79 20.50 -13.08
C TYR A 281 2.78 21.30 -14.37
N SER A 282 1.74 22.12 -14.52
CA SER A 282 1.57 23.09 -15.60
C SER A 282 2.08 24.46 -15.17
N ASP A 283 2.86 25.12 -16.02
CA ASP A 283 3.17 26.54 -15.96
C ASP A 283 2.24 27.38 -16.85
N ASN A 284 1.06 26.84 -17.17
CA ASN A 284 0.11 27.37 -18.14
C ASN A 284 0.68 27.44 -19.57
N SER A 285 1.61 26.53 -19.90
CA SER A 285 2.08 26.27 -21.26
C SER A 285 1.73 24.85 -21.73
N ARG A 286 1.92 24.60 -23.02
CA ARG A 286 1.79 23.26 -23.63
C ARG A 286 2.93 22.28 -23.29
N ILE A 287 3.90 22.70 -22.47
CA ILE A 287 5.07 21.91 -22.10
C ILE A 287 5.04 21.69 -20.58
N PRO A 288 4.48 20.55 -20.11
CA PRO A 288 4.46 20.22 -18.69
C PRO A 288 5.87 20.21 -18.09
N LYS A 289 5.95 20.54 -16.80
CA LYS A 289 7.18 20.65 -16.03
C LYS A 289 7.26 19.56 -14.99
N VAL A 290 8.49 19.17 -14.68
CA VAL A 290 8.78 18.20 -13.64
C VAL A 290 9.80 18.78 -12.67
N ARG A 291 9.61 18.50 -11.38
CA ARG A 291 10.62 18.75 -10.36
C ARG A 291 10.58 17.61 -9.35
N THR A 292 11.76 17.15 -8.95
CA THR A 292 11.89 16.00 -8.04
C THR A 292 12.43 16.45 -6.70
N TRP A 293 11.84 15.98 -5.60
CA TRP A 293 12.43 16.02 -4.27
C TRP A 293 13.20 14.72 -4.05
N ASN A 294 14.51 14.80 -3.81
CA ASN A 294 15.39 13.62 -3.70
C ASN A 294 15.51 13.07 -2.27
N GLY A 295 14.68 13.51 -1.33
CA GLY A 295 14.80 13.20 0.11
C GLY A 295 15.50 14.30 0.92
N SER A 296 16.23 15.21 0.27
CA SER A 296 17.00 16.27 0.95
C SER A 296 16.87 17.66 0.34
N ALA A 297 16.65 17.75 -0.98
CA ALA A 297 16.51 18.99 -1.71
C ALA A 297 15.58 18.84 -2.92
N TRP A 298 14.97 19.96 -3.33
CA TRP A 298 14.28 20.06 -4.62
C TRP A 298 15.32 20.18 -5.74
N MET A 299 15.28 19.26 -6.68
CA MET A 299 16.16 19.24 -7.84
C MET A 299 15.82 20.36 -8.83
N ALA A 300 16.71 20.59 -9.78
CA ALA A 300 16.45 21.50 -10.90
C ALA A 300 15.16 21.09 -11.65
N GLN A 301 14.41 22.08 -12.12
CA GLN A 301 13.22 21.83 -12.95
C GLN A 301 13.65 21.26 -14.30
N SER A 302 12.93 20.26 -14.78
CA SER A 302 13.02 19.73 -16.13
C SER A 302 11.71 19.94 -16.89
N SER A 303 11.77 19.85 -18.22
CA SER A 303 10.58 19.93 -19.08
C SER A 303 10.27 18.56 -19.67
N MET A 304 8.98 18.25 -19.78
CA MET A 304 8.48 17.12 -20.56
C MET A 304 8.46 17.48 -22.05
N THR A 305 8.14 16.52 -22.89
CA THR A 305 7.86 16.78 -24.32
C THR A 305 6.62 17.66 -24.47
N SER A 306 6.60 18.53 -25.48
CA SER A 306 5.42 19.35 -25.81
C SER A 306 4.21 18.46 -26.10
N LEU A 307 3.06 18.80 -25.52
CA LEU A 307 1.80 18.06 -25.73
C LEU A 307 1.25 18.19 -27.16
N GLY A 308 1.63 19.27 -27.86
CA GLY A 308 1.37 19.42 -29.29
C GLY A 308 0.95 20.85 -29.66
N ALA A 309 -0.31 21.05 -30.08
CA ALA A 309 -0.86 22.33 -30.49
C ALA A 309 -0.82 23.38 -29.35
N PRO A 310 -0.83 24.70 -29.66
CA PRO A 310 -0.81 25.76 -28.64
C PRO A 310 -1.93 25.68 -27.59
N VAL A 311 -3.09 25.13 -27.96
CA VAL A 311 -4.24 24.95 -27.06
C VAL A 311 -4.10 23.77 -26.10
N GLN A 312 -3.10 22.89 -26.29
CA GLN A 312 -2.88 21.71 -25.46
C GLN A 312 -2.17 22.04 -24.14
N ILE A 313 -2.70 23.00 -23.39
CA ILE A 313 -2.25 23.40 -22.06
C ILE A 313 -2.95 22.50 -21.03
N PRO A 314 -2.24 21.85 -20.09
CA PRO A 314 -2.88 20.99 -19.10
C PRO A 314 -3.82 21.75 -18.16
N ASN A 315 -5.08 21.31 -18.10
CA ASN A 315 -6.04 21.68 -17.05
C ASN A 315 -6.07 20.63 -15.94
N TYR A 316 -6.00 19.34 -16.30
CA TYR A 316 -5.93 18.26 -15.31
C TYR A 316 -4.72 17.38 -15.59
N ILE A 317 -3.99 17.05 -14.52
CA ILE A 317 -2.84 16.16 -14.56
C ILE A 317 -3.12 14.99 -13.61
N VAL A 318 -2.83 13.78 -14.08
CA VAL A 318 -2.74 12.58 -13.23
C VAL A 318 -1.33 12.01 -13.40
N ALA A 319 -0.60 11.84 -12.31
CA ALA A 319 0.73 11.23 -12.30
C ALA A 319 0.75 10.08 -11.31
N LYS A 320 1.06 8.87 -11.79
CA LYS A 320 1.05 7.64 -10.98
C LYS A 320 2.28 6.80 -11.26
N ALA A 321 3.12 6.61 -10.24
CA ALA A 321 4.22 5.66 -10.32
C ALA A 321 3.66 4.24 -10.44
N ARG A 322 4.29 3.45 -11.30
CA ARG A 322 4.00 2.02 -11.41
C ARG A 322 4.47 1.34 -10.12
N PRO A 323 3.61 0.53 -9.46
CA PRO A 323 3.95 -0.10 -8.18
C PRO A 323 5.31 -0.82 -8.24
N GLY A 324 6.16 -0.61 -7.24
CA GLY A 324 7.46 -1.26 -7.11
C GLY A 324 8.56 -0.74 -8.06
N THR A 325 8.35 0.38 -8.77
CA THR A 325 9.32 0.88 -9.76
C THR A 325 9.46 2.41 -9.78
N ASN A 326 10.43 2.90 -10.56
CA ASN A 326 10.61 4.34 -10.82
C ASN A 326 9.93 4.82 -12.11
N GLU A 327 9.05 4.00 -12.70
CA GLU A 327 8.32 4.35 -13.92
C GLU A 327 7.03 5.09 -13.56
N VAL A 328 6.61 6.05 -14.39
CA VAL A 328 5.44 6.90 -14.10
C VAL A 328 4.56 7.02 -15.34
N MET A 329 3.26 6.77 -15.17
CA MET A 329 2.26 7.19 -16.16
C MET A 329 1.82 8.61 -15.84
N ALA A 330 1.99 9.53 -16.80
CA ALA A 330 1.44 10.87 -16.75
C ALA A 330 0.31 11.00 -17.77
N VAL A 331 -0.81 11.56 -17.32
CA VAL A 331 -2.01 11.75 -18.12
C VAL A 331 -2.46 13.20 -18.03
N PHE A 332 -2.81 13.78 -19.17
CA PHE A 332 -3.17 15.18 -19.33
C PHE A 332 -4.54 15.29 -19.98
N PHE A 333 -5.41 16.10 -19.37
CA PHE A 333 -6.57 16.67 -20.06
C PHE A 333 -6.34 18.17 -20.26
N THR A 334 -6.47 18.62 -21.50
CA THR A 334 -5.98 19.93 -21.93
C THR A 334 -7.10 20.94 -22.16
N GLN A 335 -6.75 22.23 -22.23
CA GLN A 335 -7.66 23.30 -22.65
C GLN A 335 -8.18 23.09 -24.08
N GLY A 336 -7.42 22.39 -24.92
CA GLY A 336 -7.78 21.95 -26.27
C GLY A 336 -8.78 20.79 -26.31
N LEU A 337 -9.24 20.30 -25.15
CA LEU A 337 -10.16 19.17 -25.02
C LEU A 337 -9.53 17.81 -25.35
N ASP A 338 -8.20 17.72 -25.36
CA ASP A 338 -7.47 16.50 -25.67
C ASP A 338 -7.21 15.66 -24.42
N THR A 339 -7.20 14.34 -24.59
CA THR A 339 -6.65 13.38 -23.62
C THR A 339 -5.32 12.86 -24.15
N ILE A 340 -4.24 13.10 -23.42
CA ILE A 340 -2.86 12.78 -23.84
C ILE A 340 -2.14 12.05 -22.71
N THR A 341 -1.32 11.06 -23.05
CA THR A 341 -0.45 10.37 -22.08
C THR A 341 1.02 10.46 -22.47
N GLN A 342 1.88 10.36 -21.46
CA GLN A 342 3.32 10.13 -21.58
C GLN A 342 3.77 9.15 -20.50
N TYR A 343 4.75 8.31 -20.84
CA TYR A 343 5.31 7.31 -19.95
C TYR A 343 6.75 7.67 -19.58
N TYR A 344 7.05 7.77 -18.30
CA TYR A 344 8.41 7.91 -17.79
C TYR A 344 9.00 6.54 -17.53
N ASN A 345 10.16 6.24 -18.11
CA ASN A 345 10.81 4.94 -18.00
C ASN A 345 11.83 4.83 -16.85
N GLY A 346 11.83 5.79 -15.92
CA GLY A 346 12.85 5.93 -14.87
C GLY A 346 14.02 6.86 -15.26
N THR A 347 14.13 7.27 -16.53
CA THR A 347 15.17 8.19 -16.99
C THR A 347 14.63 9.30 -17.91
N ALA A 348 13.73 8.98 -18.84
CA ALA A 348 13.20 9.88 -19.83
C ALA A 348 11.69 9.67 -20.04
N TRP A 349 11.03 10.71 -20.55
CA TRP A 349 9.63 10.67 -20.97
C TRP A 349 9.52 10.17 -22.40
N SER A 350 8.50 9.34 -22.65
CA SER A 350 8.14 8.87 -23.98
C SER A 350 7.64 10.02 -24.86
N ALA A 351 7.50 9.73 -26.16
CA ALA A 351 6.66 10.53 -27.04
C ALA A 351 5.22 10.59 -26.53
N VAL A 352 4.49 11.63 -26.94
CA VAL A 352 3.08 11.83 -26.59
C VAL A 352 2.19 10.80 -27.29
N THR A 353 1.18 10.31 -26.58
CA THR A 353 0.11 9.49 -27.16
C THR A 353 -1.22 10.21 -26.96
N THR A 354 -1.90 10.59 -28.05
CA THR A 354 -3.24 11.19 -28.01
C THR A 354 -4.31 10.10 -28.03
N HIS A 355 -5.22 10.12 -27.07
CA HIS A 355 -6.31 9.15 -26.91
C HIS A 355 -7.65 9.68 -27.39
N ALA A 356 -7.87 10.99 -27.22
CA ALA A 356 -9.03 11.72 -27.72
C ALA A 356 -8.58 13.13 -28.09
N ALA A 357 -9.09 13.65 -29.20
CA ALA A 357 -8.84 15.02 -29.66
C ALA A 357 -9.98 16.00 -29.31
N VAL A 358 -11.05 15.49 -28.68
CA VAL A 358 -12.18 16.30 -28.27
C VAL A 358 -12.94 15.63 -27.13
N ALA A 359 -13.41 16.45 -26.19
CA ALA A 359 -14.29 16.11 -25.08
C ALA A 359 -15.42 17.15 -25.00
N PRO A 360 -16.47 16.95 -24.18
CA PRO A 360 -17.61 17.86 -24.15
C PRO A 360 -17.27 19.30 -23.72
N VAL A 361 -16.41 19.50 -22.70
CA VAL A 361 -15.99 20.81 -22.18
C VAL A 361 -14.57 20.75 -21.58
N SER A 362 -13.90 21.88 -21.39
CA SER A 362 -12.51 21.92 -20.87
C SER A 362 -12.39 22.09 -19.35
N THR A 363 -13.51 22.33 -18.66
CA THR A 363 -13.55 22.67 -17.23
C THR A 363 -13.78 21.47 -16.32
N LYS A 364 -14.23 20.33 -16.84
CA LYS A 364 -14.49 19.11 -16.05
C LYS A 364 -13.31 18.14 -16.13
N ARG A 365 -13.13 17.34 -15.07
CA ARG A 365 -12.14 16.25 -15.04
C ARG A 365 -12.60 15.11 -15.94
N PHE A 366 -12.22 15.15 -17.22
CA PHE A 366 -12.53 14.11 -18.21
C PHE A 366 -11.48 13.01 -18.31
N VAL A 367 -10.57 12.92 -17.34
CA VAL A 367 -9.53 11.90 -17.34
C VAL A 367 -9.19 11.42 -15.94
N ASP A 368 -8.93 10.11 -15.83
CA ASP A 368 -8.32 9.50 -14.66
C ASP A 368 -7.53 8.24 -15.04
N PHE A 369 -6.60 7.84 -14.18
CA PHE A 369 -5.77 6.66 -14.40
C PHE A 369 -5.43 5.96 -13.07
N ALA A 370 -5.49 4.63 -13.09
CA ALA A 370 -5.08 3.79 -11.97
C ALA A 370 -4.24 2.60 -12.45
N TRP A 371 -3.22 2.25 -11.68
CA TRP A 371 -2.52 0.97 -11.80
C TRP A 371 -3.35 -0.13 -11.14
N SER A 372 -3.30 -1.35 -11.70
CA SER A 372 -3.85 -2.52 -11.05
C SER A 372 -3.09 -2.81 -9.75
N LEU A 373 -3.84 -3.23 -8.74
CA LEU A 373 -3.27 -3.69 -7.46
C LEU A 373 -2.98 -5.19 -7.45
N ASN A 374 -3.32 -5.91 -8.54
CA ASN A 374 -3.09 -7.35 -8.69
C ASN A 374 -2.00 -7.65 -9.73
N VAL A 375 -1.91 -6.83 -10.79
CA VAL A 375 -0.90 -6.94 -11.85
C VAL A 375 -0.18 -5.60 -12.01
N ASP A 376 0.97 -5.46 -11.37
CA ASP A 376 1.75 -4.21 -11.29
C ASP A 376 2.18 -3.61 -12.64
N THR A 377 2.14 -4.37 -13.73
CA THR A 377 2.44 -3.92 -15.10
C THR A 377 1.23 -3.32 -15.82
N THR A 378 0.03 -3.48 -15.28
CA THR A 378 -1.21 -3.12 -15.98
C THR A 378 -1.88 -1.91 -15.35
N GLY A 379 -2.25 -0.92 -16.17
CA GLY A 379 -3.00 0.24 -15.73
C GLY A 379 -4.17 0.55 -16.65
N MET A 380 -5.17 1.27 -16.14
CA MET A 380 -6.37 1.62 -16.88
C MET A 380 -6.54 3.14 -16.95
N LEU A 381 -6.74 3.63 -18.17
CA LEU A 381 -7.09 5.01 -18.49
C LEU A 381 -8.59 5.09 -18.73
N VAL A 382 -9.28 6.01 -18.06
CA VAL A 382 -10.67 6.40 -18.40
C VAL A 382 -10.70 7.81 -18.94
N TYR A 383 -11.53 8.04 -19.96
CA TYR A 383 -11.64 9.35 -20.59
C TYR A 383 -12.97 9.56 -21.33
N ALA A 384 -13.33 10.82 -21.57
CA ALA A 384 -14.42 11.18 -22.48
C ALA A 384 -13.89 11.36 -23.92
N PHE A 385 -14.68 10.93 -24.91
CA PHE A 385 -14.31 11.08 -26.31
C PHE A 385 -15.52 11.50 -27.17
N GLY A 386 -15.47 12.73 -27.68
CA GLY A 386 -16.54 13.33 -28.49
C GLY A 386 -17.20 14.52 -27.81
N VAL A 387 -17.69 15.48 -28.61
CA VAL A 387 -18.44 16.65 -28.12
C VAL A 387 -19.74 16.28 -27.42
N ASN A 388 -20.39 15.21 -27.88
CA ASN A 388 -21.64 14.67 -27.33
C ASN A 388 -21.43 13.27 -26.78
N ALA A 389 -20.25 13.00 -26.20
CA ALA A 389 -19.89 11.67 -25.68
C ALA A 389 -20.93 11.21 -24.66
N LYS A 390 -21.69 10.16 -24.96
CA LYS A 390 -22.64 9.53 -24.03
C LYS A 390 -22.13 8.19 -23.47
N ALA A 391 -20.91 7.79 -23.81
CA ALA A 391 -20.30 6.57 -23.29
C ALA A 391 -18.92 6.91 -22.73
N LEU A 392 -18.59 6.34 -21.57
CA LEU A 392 -17.27 6.48 -20.96
C LEU A 392 -16.29 5.57 -21.71
N SER A 393 -15.18 6.15 -22.20
CA SER A 393 -14.15 5.40 -22.92
C SER A 393 -13.06 4.92 -21.96
N THR A 394 -12.51 3.74 -22.22
CA THR A 394 -11.39 3.19 -21.45
C THR A 394 -10.39 2.46 -22.34
N ARG A 395 -9.13 2.45 -21.89
CA ARG A 395 -8.02 1.69 -22.47
C ARG A 395 -7.14 1.12 -21.38
N VAL A 396 -6.56 -0.05 -21.66
CA VAL A 396 -5.57 -0.68 -20.78
C VAL A 396 -4.16 -0.43 -21.31
N TRP A 397 -3.27 0.02 -20.44
CA TRP A 397 -1.82 0.03 -20.66
C TRP A 397 -1.21 -1.22 -20.06
N VAL A 398 -0.31 -1.87 -20.80
CA VAL A 398 0.54 -2.94 -20.28
C VAL A 398 1.99 -2.54 -20.46
N ALA A 399 2.67 -2.29 -19.33
CA ALA A 399 4.11 -2.09 -19.30
C ALA A 399 4.81 -3.42 -19.61
N ASN A 400 5.90 -3.35 -20.38
CA ASN A 400 6.68 -4.53 -20.74
C ASN A 400 7.79 -4.87 -19.72
N GLY A 401 7.86 -4.12 -18.61
CA GLY A 401 8.85 -4.28 -17.55
C GLY A 401 10.25 -3.73 -17.88
N THR A 402 10.47 -3.18 -19.08
CA THR A 402 11.78 -2.69 -19.56
C THR A 402 11.72 -1.22 -20.01
N GLY A 403 10.95 -0.38 -19.31
CA GLY A 403 10.88 1.05 -19.63
C GLY A 403 9.94 1.41 -20.78
N SER A 404 9.06 0.50 -21.21
CA SER A 404 8.10 0.73 -22.29
C SER A 404 6.79 -0.02 -22.04
N GLY A 405 5.87 0.01 -23.00
CA GLY A 405 4.60 -0.70 -22.94
C GLY A 405 3.73 -0.44 -24.15
N ALA A 406 2.50 -0.96 -24.11
CA ALA A 406 1.54 -0.81 -25.19
C ALA A 406 0.13 -0.53 -24.67
N TRP A 407 -0.60 0.29 -25.41
CA TRP A 407 -2.02 0.50 -25.20
C TRP A 407 -2.85 -0.55 -25.94
N GLY A 408 -3.82 -1.14 -25.24
CA GLY A 408 -4.88 -1.94 -25.82
C GLY A 408 -5.87 -1.14 -26.66
N ALA A 409 -6.87 -1.84 -27.20
CA ALA A 409 -7.97 -1.22 -27.92
C ALA A 409 -8.82 -0.33 -27.00
N THR A 410 -9.43 0.70 -27.56
CA THR A 410 -10.47 1.48 -26.88
C THR A 410 -11.75 0.66 -26.83
N ILE A 411 -12.34 0.59 -25.63
CA ILE A 411 -13.72 0.14 -25.44
C ILE A 411 -14.50 1.26 -24.74
N ALA A 412 -15.82 1.23 -24.83
CA ALA A 412 -16.68 2.20 -24.18
C ALA A 412 -17.87 1.53 -23.50
N THR A 413 -18.41 2.20 -22.48
CA THR A 413 -19.63 1.75 -21.80
C THR A 413 -20.84 1.82 -22.74
N ALA A 414 -21.97 1.28 -22.30
CA ALA A 414 -23.25 1.61 -22.92
C ALA A 414 -23.49 3.12 -22.88
N SER A 415 -24.26 3.64 -23.86
CA SER A 415 -24.65 5.04 -23.87
C SER A 415 -25.62 5.35 -22.73
N GLN A 416 -25.30 6.36 -21.92
CA GLN A 416 -26.19 6.95 -20.92
C GLN A 416 -27.15 7.99 -21.56
N SER A 417 -28.11 8.50 -20.78
CA SER A 417 -29.10 9.48 -21.24
C SER A 417 -28.47 10.79 -21.72
N ASP A 418 -27.45 11.26 -21.00
CA ASP A 418 -26.81 12.57 -21.17
C ASP A 418 -25.31 12.43 -21.46
N THR A 419 -24.62 13.55 -21.72
CA THR A 419 -23.19 13.48 -22.00
C THR A 419 -22.41 13.12 -20.74
N VAL A 420 -21.28 12.45 -20.93
CA VAL A 420 -20.33 12.13 -19.86
C VAL A 420 -19.89 13.45 -19.22
N GLY A 421 -19.79 13.46 -17.89
CA GLY A 421 -19.20 14.56 -17.12
C GLY A 421 -17.91 14.11 -16.45
N ALA A 422 -17.66 14.54 -15.21
CA ALA A 422 -16.44 14.17 -14.51
C ALA A 422 -16.32 12.65 -14.38
N VAL A 423 -15.10 12.12 -14.51
CA VAL A 423 -14.79 10.68 -14.50
C VAL A 423 -13.82 10.33 -13.39
N SER A 424 -13.83 9.06 -12.96
CA SER A 424 -12.86 8.50 -12.02
C SER A 424 -12.60 7.02 -12.29
N VAL A 425 -11.40 6.55 -11.98
CA VAL A 425 -11.08 5.11 -11.97
C VAL A 425 -10.35 4.73 -10.68
N VAL A 426 -10.74 3.59 -10.11
CA VAL A 426 -10.05 2.97 -8.97
C VAL A 426 -9.83 1.49 -9.25
N ALA A 427 -8.71 0.93 -8.78
CA ALA A 427 -8.39 -0.48 -8.91
C ALA A 427 -8.83 -1.25 -7.67
N ARG A 428 -9.24 -2.52 -7.85
CA ARG A 428 -9.54 -3.43 -6.75
C ARG A 428 -8.33 -4.30 -6.42
N ALA A 429 -8.03 -4.48 -5.14
CA ALA A 429 -7.01 -5.42 -4.69
C ALA A 429 -7.48 -6.87 -4.85
N GLY A 430 -6.54 -7.80 -5.09
CA GLY A 430 -6.82 -9.23 -5.22
C GLY A 430 -7.55 -9.66 -6.50
N ALA A 431 -7.84 -8.75 -7.43
CA ALA A 431 -8.51 -9.06 -8.69
C ALA A 431 -8.03 -8.19 -9.86
N ASN A 432 -8.15 -8.71 -11.08
CA ASN A 432 -7.92 -7.96 -12.33
C ASN A 432 -9.14 -7.09 -12.68
N GLU A 433 -9.46 -6.14 -11.80
CA GLU A 433 -10.69 -5.35 -11.88
C GLU A 433 -10.46 -3.89 -11.52
N PHE A 434 -11.12 -3.01 -12.26
CA PHE A 434 -11.21 -1.58 -12.01
C PHE A 434 -12.67 -1.16 -11.93
N HIS A 435 -12.95 -0.10 -11.17
CA HIS A 435 -14.24 0.58 -11.17
C HIS A 435 -14.13 1.92 -11.89
N LEU A 436 -15.03 2.12 -12.84
CA LEU A 436 -15.10 3.30 -13.70
C LEU A 436 -16.42 4.00 -13.39
N CYS A 437 -16.37 5.23 -12.88
CA CYS A 437 -17.60 5.99 -12.65
C CYS A 437 -17.54 7.35 -13.31
N ASN A 438 -18.71 7.85 -13.70
CA ASN A 438 -18.86 9.20 -14.15
C ASN A 438 -20.15 9.84 -13.60
N LYS A 439 -20.05 11.12 -13.26
CA LYS A 439 -21.22 11.99 -13.09
C LYS A 439 -21.60 12.49 -14.48
N ASN A 440 -22.82 12.25 -14.97
CA ASN A 440 -23.24 12.76 -16.27
C ASN A 440 -23.40 14.30 -16.26
N SER A 441 -23.82 14.90 -17.35
CA SER A 441 -23.89 16.36 -17.52
C SER A 441 -25.31 16.94 -17.46
N ALA A 442 -26.30 16.14 -17.05
CA ALA A 442 -27.69 16.57 -16.97
C ALA A 442 -27.87 17.73 -15.95
N SER A 443 -29.02 18.41 -15.99
CA SER A 443 -29.39 19.41 -14.99
C SER A 443 -29.57 18.83 -13.58
N THR A 444 -29.99 17.57 -13.49
CA THR A 444 -29.94 16.72 -12.30
C THR A 444 -29.07 15.51 -12.62
N PRO A 445 -27.74 15.61 -12.43
CA PRO A 445 -26.85 14.59 -12.91
C PRO A 445 -26.96 13.26 -12.18
N ALA A 446 -26.92 12.18 -12.94
CA ALA A 446 -26.79 10.83 -12.41
C ALA A 446 -25.30 10.45 -12.25
N LEU A 447 -24.99 9.71 -11.19
CA LEU A 447 -23.70 9.07 -10.97
C LEU A 447 -23.80 7.60 -11.32
N ILE A 448 -23.02 7.19 -12.32
CA ILE A 448 -23.10 5.86 -12.92
C ILE A 448 -21.74 5.17 -12.82
N CYS A 449 -21.74 3.92 -12.41
CA CYS A 449 -20.54 3.15 -12.07
C CYS A 449 -20.50 1.78 -12.75
N TYR A 450 -19.44 1.52 -13.51
CA TYR A 450 -19.19 0.26 -14.18
C TYR A 450 -17.99 -0.44 -13.55
N ALA A 451 -17.90 -1.75 -13.75
CA ALA A 451 -16.68 -2.49 -13.51
C ALA A 451 -15.98 -2.74 -14.86
N ALA A 452 -14.67 -2.89 -14.84
CA ALA A 452 -13.89 -3.28 -16.00
C ALA A 452 -12.84 -4.31 -15.60
N THR A 453 -12.86 -5.47 -16.24
CA THR A 453 -11.86 -6.51 -16.10
C THR A 453 -10.89 -6.48 -17.27
N PHE A 454 -9.79 -7.24 -17.16
CA PHE A 454 -8.81 -7.32 -18.23
C PHE A 454 -8.09 -8.66 -18.27
N VAL A 455 -7.68 -9.05 -19.48
CA VAL A 455 -6.71 -10.13 -19.73
C VAL A 455 -5.64 -9.58 -20.66
N GLY A 456 -4.41 -9.45 -20.15
CA GLY A 456 -3.34 -8.74 -20.84
C GLY A 456 -3.76 -7.29 -21.14
N ASN A 457 -3.68 -6.88 -22.41
CA ASN A 457 -4.08 -5.55 -22.87
C ASN A 457 -5.54 -5.46 -23.35
N THR A 458 -6.35 -6.49 -23.14
CA THR A 458 -7.74 -6.53 -23.61
C THR A 458 -8.69 -6.20 -22.45
N PRO A 459 -9.30 -5.00 -22.42
CA PRO A 459 -10.29 -4.67 -21.42
C PRO A 459 -11.67 -5.26 -21.76
N MET A 460 -12.49 -5.47 -20.73
CA MET A 460 -13.90 -5.84 -20.85
C MET A 460 -14.71 -5.03 -19.82
N ILE A 461 -15.81 -4.40 -20.25
CA ILE A 461 -16.71 -3.69 -19.33
C ILE A 461 -17.80 -4.64 -18.85
N VAL A 462 -18.05 -4.57 -17.55
CA VAL A 462 -19.13 -5.26 -16.86
C VAL A 462 -20.05 -4.21 -16.25
N THR A 463 -21.36 -4.43 -16.34
CA THR A 463 -22.37 -3.55 -15.73
C THR A 463 -22.83 -4.17 -14.42
N PRO A 464 -22.46 -3.61 -13.26
CA PRO A 464 -23.00 -4.04 -11.99
C PRO A 464 -24.52 -3.89 -11.92
N ALA A 465 -25.19 -4.72 -11.11
CA ALA A 465 -26.56 -4.41 -10.73
C ALA A 465 -26.59 -3.12 -9.88
N ASN A 466 -27.63 -2.30 -10.07
CA ASN A 466 -27.79 -0.99 -9.43
C ASN A 466 -26.64 -0.01 -9.72
N ASN A 467 -26.04 -0.07 -10.91
CA ASN A 467 -24.90 0.76 -11.33
C ASN A 467 -25.15 2.28 -11.33
N THR A 468 -26.40 2.74 -11.37
CA THR A 468 -26.73 4.15 -11.09
C THR A 468 -26.78 4.34 -9.57
N ILE A 469 -25.66 4.79 -9.00
CA ILE A 469 -25.53 4.89 -7.55
C ILE A 469 -26.19 6.15 -6.97
N ALA A 470 -26.38 7.19 -7.79
CA ALA A 470 -27.20 8.35 -7.45
C ALA A 470 -27.93 8.88 -8.69
N ALA A 471 -29.20 9.24 -8.56
CA ALA A 471 -30.02 9.75 -9.66
C ALA A 471 -30.04 11.30 -9.75
N ALA A 472 -29.62 11.98 -8.68
CA ALA A 472 -29.50 13.43 -8.62
C ALA A 472 -28.26 13.78 -7.78
N THR A 473 -27.25 14.34 -8.42
CA THR A 473 -26.02 14.85 -7.80
C THR A 473 -25.87 16.34 -8.07
N ASP A 474 -24.88 17.01 -7.50
CA ASP A 474 -24.63 18.41 -7.83
C ASP A 474 -24.30 18.61 -9.33
N ALA A 475 -24.96 19.58 -9.96
CA ALA A 475 -24.80 19.88 -11.39
C ALA A 475 -23.50 20.61 -11.75
N GLY A 476 -22.78 21.11 -10.75
CA GLY A 476 -21.56 21.87 -10.96
C GLY A 476 -20.35 20.99 -11.26
N ILE A 477 -19.19 21.64 -11.19
CA ILE A 477 -17.88 21.10 -11.55
C ILE A 477 -17.11 20.58 -10.34
N GLU A 478 -17.61 20.83 -9.13
CA GLU A 478 -17.12 20.26 -7.89
C GLU A 478 -17.00 18.73 -7.94
N ARG A 479 -16.05 18.20 -7.17
CA ARG A 479 -15.87 16.75 -7.00
C ARG A 479 -16.95 16.21 -6.07
N SER A 480 -18.18 16.17 -6.54
CA SER A 480 -19.35 15.73 -5.77
C SER A 480 -19.41 14.22 -5.52
N TYR A 481 -18.41 13.44 -5.96
CA TYR A 481 -18.30 12.02 -5.67
C TYR A 481 -16.85 11.55 -5.68
N HIS A 482 -16.58 10.45 -4.97
CA HIS A 482 -15.32 9.72 -5.05
C HIS A 482 -15.52 8.26 -4.62
N LEU A 483 -14.62 7.38 -5.06
CA LEU A 483 -14.70 5.94 -4.83
C LEU A 483 -13.48 5.47 -4.04
N GLY A 484 -13.66 4.39 -3.31
CA GLY A 484 -12.56 3.65 -2.67
C GLY A 484 -12.90 2.18 -2.59
N PHE A 485 -11.87 1.36 -2.42
CA PHE A 485 -12.02 -0.03 -2.04
C PHE A 485 -11.32 -0.24 -0.71
N GLU A 486 -11.83 -1.17 0.08
CA GLU A 486 -11.08 -1.77 1.17
C GLU A 486 -9.77 -2.36 0.63
N ARG A 487 -8.73 -2.38 1.47
CA ARG A 487 -7.42 -2.89 1.08
C ARG A 487 -7.50 -4.36 0.63
N SER A 488 -8.34 -5.16 1.27
CA SER A 488 -8.62 -6.55 0.91
C SER A 488 -9.37 -6.69 -0.41
N GLY A 489 -10.07 -5.63 -0.86
CA GLY A 489 -10.91 -5.63 -2.05
C GLY A 489 -12.25 -6.33 -1.85
N SER A 490 -12.69 -6.58 -0.60
CA SER A 490 -13.99 -7.19 -0.28
C SER A 490 -15.16 -6.25 -0.53
N ILE A 491 -15.04 -4.97 -0.18
CA ILE A 491 -16.09 -3.97 -0.41
C ILE A 491 -15.52 -2.76 -1.12
N GLY A 492 -16.29 -2.26 -2.10
CA GLY A 492 -16.11 -0.93 -2.66
C GLY A 492 -17.08 0.06 -2.02
N ILE A 493 -16.67 1.30 -1.79
CA ILE A 493 -17.54 2.38 -1.36
C ILE A 493 -17.58 3.49 -2.40
N GLY A 494 -18.78 3.99 -2.67
CA GLY A 494 -19.01 5.18 -3.48
C GLY A 494 -19.65 6.25 -2.64
N VAL A 495 -18.89 7.28 -2.31
CA VAL A 495 -19.35 8.43 -1.51
C VAL A 495 -19.73 9.55 -2.45
N TYR A 496 -20.89 10.17 -2.23
CA TYR A 496 -21.39 11.20 -3.12
C TYR A 496 -22.27 12.22 -2.40
N SER A 497 -22.40 13.37 -3.06
CA SER A 497 -23.37 14.42 -2.76
C SER A 497 -24.55 14.35 -3.72
N ASP A 498 -25.74 14.54 -3.18
CA ASP A 498 -26.99 14.72 -3.91
C ASP A 498 -27.54 16.16 -3.81
N ASN A 499 -26.65 17.14 -3.59
CA ASN A 499 -26.97 18.55 -3.35
C ASN A 499 -27.92 18.76 -2.14
N THR A 500 -27.88 17.85 -1.16
CA THR A 500 -28.55 18.00 0.14
C THR A 500 -27.52 18.21 1.25
N THR A 501 -27.99 18.41 2.48
CA THR A 501 -27.11 18.56 3.67
C THR A 501 -26.58 17.23 4.21
N VAL A 502 -26.89 16.11 3.55
CA VAL A 502 -26.52 14.76 4.01
C VAL A 502 -25.70 14.08 2.94
N ALA A 503 -24.40 13.90 3.20
CA ALA A 503 -23.56 13.05 2.36
C ALA A 503 -24.04 11.59 2.44
N LYS A 504 -23.92 10.87 1.34
CA LYS A 504 -24.39 9.48 1.24
C LYS A 504 -23.30 8.59 0.70
N LEU A 505 -23.37 7.31 1.06
CA LEU A 505 -22.56 6.28 0.44
C LEU A 505 -23.42 5.13 -0.06
N LYS A 506 -22.93 4.45 -1.09
CA LYS A 506 -23.37 3.10 -1.45
C LYS A 506 -22.19 2.14 -1.36
N LYS A 507 -22.48 0.89 -1.00
CA LYS A 507 -21.50 -0.18 -1.00
C LYS A 507 -21.63 -0.98 -2.28
N TYR A 508 -20.50 -1.47 -2.76
CA TYR A 508 -20.38 -2.39 -3.87
C TYR A 508 -19.86 -3.71 -3.32
N ALA A 509 -20.62 -4.78 -3.58
CA ALA A 509 -20.25 -6.14 -3.25
C ALA A 509 -19.71 -6.83 -4.52
N PRO A 510 -18.38 -7.01 -4.66
CA PRO A 510 -17.78 -7.61 -5.85
C PRO A 510 -18.16 -9.09 -6.03
N SER A 511 -18.41 -9.81 -4.94
CA SER A 511 -18.77 -11.24 -4.96
C SER A 511 -20.05 -11.53 -5.74
N ILE A 512 -20.95 -10.55 -5.83
CA ILE A 512 -22.22 -10.62 -6.55
C ILE A 512 -22.37 -9.49 -7.58
N ASN A 513 -21.30 -8.73 -7.85
CA ASN A 513 -21.26 -7.63 -8.82
C ASN A 513 -22.46 -6.66 -8.69
N THR A 514 -22.72 -6.18 -7.47
CA THR A 514 -23.94 -5.41 -7.17
C THR A 514 -23.63 -4.22 -6.25
N TRP A 515 -24.20 -3.06 -6.57
CA TRP A 515 -24.29 -1.93 -5.63
C TRP A 515 -25.55 -2.05 -4.76
N ASP A 516 -25.48 -1.53 -3.54
CA ASP A 516 -26.65 -1.42 -2.67
C ASP A 516 -27.83 -0.72 -3.36
N VAL A 517 -29.05 -1.18 -3.08
CA VAL A 517 -30.28 -0.54 -3.59
C VAL A 517 -30.45 0.83 -2.93
N GLY A 518 -30.43 0.85 -1.59
CA GLY A 518 -30.51 2.06 -0.78
C GLY A 518 -29.14 2.66 -0.49
N ALA A 519 -29.09 3.97 -0.27
CA ALA A 519 -27.88 4.64 0.18
C ALA A 519 -27.83 4.67 1.71
N THR A 520 -26.63 4.56 2.27
CA THR A 520 -26.37 4.78 3.70
C THR A 520 -26.11 6.27 3.91
N PRO A 521 -26.92 6.98 4.72
CA PRO A 521 -26.65 8.38 5.06
C PRO A 521 -25.46 8.46 6.02
N ILE A 522 -24.60 9.46 5.83
CA ILE A 522 -23.51 9.76 6.75
C ILE A 522 -24.06 10.68 7.83
N ALA A 523 -24.11 10.19 9.07
CA ALA A 523 -24.65 10.95 10.20
C ALA A 523 -23.77 12.18 10.48
N ALA A 524 -24.39 13.36 10.45
CA ALA A 524 -23.69 14.64 10.55
C ALA A 524 -23.77 15.29 11.94
N ALA A 525 -24.47 14.66 12.89
CA ALA A 525 -24.58 15.18 14.26
C ALA A 525 -23.20 15.25 14.93
N PRO A 526 -22.91 16.29 15.73
CA PRO A 526 -23.79 17.38 16.15
C PRO A 526 -23.82 18.60 15.21
N TYR A 527 -23.23 18.52 14.02
CA TYR A 527 -23.04 19.66 13.12
C TYR A 527 -24.26 19.93 12.23
N THR A 528 -24.43 21.20 11.84
CA THR A 528 -25.46 21.61 10.87
C THR A 528 -24.78 21.97 9.57
N LEU A 529 -24.84 21.06 8.60
CA LEU A 529 -24.11 21.20 7.34
C LEU A 529 -24.88 22.06 6.34
N GLY A 530 -24.12 22.76 5.50
CA GLY A 530 -24.61 23.26 4.22
C GLY A 530 -24.88 22.10 3.24
N SER A 531 -25.35 22.42 2.03
CA SER A 531 -25.43 21.40 0.98
C SER A 531 -24.03 20.85 0.69
N ILE A 532 -23.86 19.54 0.61
CA ILE A 532 -22.56 18.93 0.32
C ILE A 532 -22.09 19.37 -1.07
N LYS A 533 -20.79 19.62 -1.22
CA LYS A 533 -20.22 20.14 -2.46
C LYS A 533 -19.12 19.25 -3.00
N SER A 534 -18.16 18.88 -2.17
CA SER A 534 -17.12 17.97 -2.61
C SER A 534 -16.80 16.91 -1.58
N VAL A 535 -16.42 15.75 -2.09
CA VAL A 535 -16.03 14.60 -1.29
C VAL A 535 -14.70 14.04 -1.76
N ARG A 536 -13.98 13.43 -0.84
CA ARG A 536 -12.78 12.67 -1.12
C ARG A 536 -12.75 11.41 -0.28
N VAL A 537 -12.14 10.38 -0.83
CA VAL A 537 -12.00 9.06 -0.22
C VAL A 537 -10.53 8.69 -0.32
N ALA A 538 -9.94 8.24 0.77
CA ALA A 538 -8.57 7.76 0.84
C ALA A 538 -8.58 6.39 1.54
N ALA A 539 -8.39 5.32 0.78
CA ALA A 539 -8.28 3.97 1.33
C ALA A 539 -6.94 3.80 2.04
N ALA A 540 -6.96 3.16 3.21
CA ALA A 540 -5.74 2.82 3.93
C ALA A 540 -4.96 1.76 3.16
N SER A 541 -3.64 1.90 3.17
CA SER A 541 -2.73 0.89 2.61
C SER A 541 -2.46 -0.25 3.58
N GLN A 542 -2.84 -0.09 4.86
CA GLN A 542 -2.46 -0.98 5.96
C GLN A 542 -3.61 -1.87 6.46
N ASN A 543 -4.86 -1.41 6.34
CA ASN A 543 -6.06 -2.13 6.75
C ASN A 543 -7.23 -1.77 5.82
N ASP A 544 -8.42 -2.29 6.11
CA ASP A 544 -9.64 -2.03 5.34
C ASP A 544 -10.33 -0.71 5.71
N ASP A 545 -9.70 0.13 6.55
CA ASP A 545 -10.24 1.44 6.86
C ASP A 545 -10.17 2.37 5.64
N ILE A 546 -11.16 3.24 5.53
CA ILE A 546 -11.20 4.26 4.47
C ILE A 546 -11.53 5.61 5.10
N MET A 547 -10.70 6.62 4.83
CA MET A 547 -10.97 8.00 5.25
C MET A 547 -11.89 8.66 4.24
N LEU A 548 -13.01 9.21 4.71
CA LEU A 548 -13.94 10.00 3.94
C LEU A 548 -13.80 11.45 4.38
N LEU A 549 -13.59 12.34 3.41
CA LEU A 549 -13.58 13.80 3.62
C LEU A 549 -14.76 14.40 2.89
N ILE A 550 -15.43 15.34 3.54
CA ILE A 550 -16.67 15.96 3.05
C ILE A 550 -16.55 17.45 3.26
N THR A 551 -16.92 18.24 2.25
CA THR A 551 -17.07 19.69 2.37
C THR A 551 -18.46 20.11 1.95
N ASP A 552 -18.94 21.20 2.54
CA ASP A 552 -20.27 21.73 2.28
C ASP A 552 -20.25 23.13 1.67
N GLY A 553 -21.44 23.66 1.37
CA GLY A 553 -21.64 24.99 0.82
C GLY A 553 -21.32 26.13 1.79
N ASN A 554 -21.11 25.85 3.07
CA ASN A 554 -20.65 26.81 4.06
C ASN A 554 -19.12 26.89 4.12
N LEU A 555 -18.43 26.06 3.33
CA LEU A 555 -16.97 25.96 3.27
C LEU A 555 -16.35 25.30 4.50
N ASP A 556 -17.14 24.46 5.20
CA ASP A 556 -16.67 23.63 6.30
C ASP A 556 -16.11 22.30 5.78
N LEU A 557 -15.10 21.76 6.47
CA LEU A 557 -14.51 20.45 6.20
C LEU A 557 -14.79 19.47 7.33
N TYR A 558 -15.19 18.26 6.94
CA TYR A 558 -15.48 17.16 7.84
C TYR A 558 -14.73 15.90 7.43
N SER A 559 -14.47 15.01 8.39
CA SER A 559 -13.98 13.67 8.16
C SER A 559 -14.84 12.62 8.85
N ILE A 560 -14.86 11.41 8.31
CA ILE A 560 -15.34 10.20 8.98
C ILE A 560 -14.59 8.99 8.43
N VAL A 561 -14.39 7.96 9.24
CA VAL A 561 -13.75 6.71 8.81
C VAL A 561 -14.80 5.64 8.56
N TRP A 562 -14.69 4.96 7.44
CA TRP A 562 -15.27 3.63 7.23
C TRP A 562 -14.39 2.62 7.94
N ASP A 563 -14.96 1.87 8.89
CA ASP A 563 -14.30 0.74 9.53
C ASP A 563 -14.54 -0.51 8.69
N GLY A 564 -13.49 -0.98 8.02
CA GLY A 564 -13.58 -2.17 7.18
C GLY A 564 -13.61 -3.48 7.97
N SER A 565 -13.46 -3.46 9.29
CA SER A 565 -13.64 -4.65 10.13
C SER A 565 -15.13 -4.91 10.41
N ASP A 566 -15.90 -3.83 10.52
CA ASP A 566 -17.33 -3.85 10.86
C ASP A 566 -18.24 -3.58 9.64
N ASP A 567 -17.66 -3.34 8.46
CA ASP A 567 -18.34 -2.90 7.25
C ASP A 567 -19.33 -1.75 7.50
N ALA A 568 -18.89 -0.73 8.26
CA ALA A 568 -19.73 0.36 8.72
C ALA A 568 -18.98 1.68 8.90
N LEU A 569 -19.72 2.78 8.99
CA LEU A 569 -19.16 4.07 9.39
C LEU A 569 -18.81 4.04 10.89
N SER A 570 -17.59 4.43 11.21
CA SER A 570 -17.10 4.47 12.58
C SER A 570 -17.90 5.43 13.46
N THR A 571 -18.24 4.99 14.66
CA THR A 571 -18.82 5.83 15.73
C THR A 571 -17.88 5.98 16.92
N SER A 572 -16.84 5.15 16.98
CA SER A 572 -15.79 5.13 17.99
C SER A 572 -14.50 4.57 17.35
N PRO A 573 -13.30 5.00 17.79
CA PRO A 573 -13.05 6.09 18.72
C PRO A 573 -13.47 7.46 18.14
N PRO A 574 -13.60 8.52 18.97
CA PRO A 574 -14.10 9.82 18.52
C PRO A 574 -13.37 10.43 17.32
N GLY A 575 -12.07 10.14 17.13
CA GLY A 575 -11.32 10.62 15.97
C GLY A 575 -11.67 9.91 14.65
N LYS A 576 -12.22 8.69 14.71
CA LYS A 576 -12.76 7.98 13.54
C LYS A 576 -14.22 8.34 13.24
N ALA A 577 -14.95 8.86 14.23
CA ALA A 577 -16.31 9.34 14.07
C ALA A 577 -16.38 10.61 13.19
N PHE A 578 -17.57 11.17 13.02
CA PHE A 578 -17.77 12.38 12.24
C PHE A 578 -17.18 13.61 12.97
N VAL A 579 -16.14 14.23 12.38
CA VAL A 579 -15.36 15.33 12.99
C VAL A 579 -15.28 16.52 12.03
N GLN A 580 -15.50 17.73 12.54
CA GLN A 580 -15.27 18.99 11.83
C GLN A 580 -13.84 19.51 12.02
N HIS A 581 -13.24 20.06 10.95
CA HIS A 581 -11.83 20.49 10.91
C HIS A 581 -11.65 21.97 10.58
N GLY A 582 -11.79 22.33 9.31
CA GLY A 582 -11.68 23.70 8.81
C GLY A 582 -13.06 24.33 8.63
N LEU A 583 -13.14 25.64 8.78
CA LEU A 583 -14.39 26.42 8.71
C LEU A 583 -14.37 27.50 7.63
N ASN A 584 -13.23 27.63 6.93
CA ASN A 584 -13.01 28.75 6.03
C ASN A 584 -12.24 28.30 4.78
N GLY A 585 -12.84 27.37 4.03
CA GLY A 585 -12.39 26.98 2.71
C GLY A 585 -12.43 28.12 1.67
N SER A 586 -11.75 27.96 0.54
CA SER A 586 -11.63 29.02 -0.47
C SER A 586 -12.87 29.20 -1.35
N ALA A 587 -13.53 28.10 -1.73
CA ALA A 587 -14.75 28.07 -2.52
C ALA A 587 -15.39 26.65 -2.51
N PRO A 588 -16.68 26.51 -2.86
CA PRO A 588 -17.37 25.21 -2.90
C PRO A 588 -16.84 24.25 -3.98
N ILE A 589 -16.29 24.80 -5.06
CA ILE A 589 -15.80 24.06 -6.23
C ILE A 589 -14.31 23.71 -6.16
N ASP A 590 -13.62 24.22 -5.14
CA ASP A 590 -12.18 24.07 -4.96
C ASP A 590 -11.86 22.79 -4.17
N LEU A 591 -10.64 22.26 -4.35
CA LEU A 591 -10.12 21.07 -3.66
C LEU A 591 -9.07 21.47 -2.63
N TRP A 592 -9.41 22.43 -1.76
CA TRP A 592 -8.52 23.01 -0.76
C TRP A 592 -8.18 22.06 0.40
N TYR A 593 -8.53 20.77 0.31
CA TYR A 593 -8.23 19.76 1.32
C TYR A 593 -7.74 18.44 0.70
N ASP A 594 -6.94 17.71 1.47
CA ASP A 594 -6.51 16.35 1.16
C ASP A 594 -6.10 15.60 2.42
N PHE A 595 -6.13 14.28 2.37
CA PHE A 595 -5.63 13.40 3.40
C PHE A 595 -4.75 12.31 2.79
N THR A 596 -3.70 11.95 3.51
CA THR A 596 -2.88 10.77 3.20
C THR A 596 -2.70 9.94 4.47
N TRP A 597 -2.91 8.64 4.35
CA TRP A 597 -2.47 7.69 5.36
C TRP A 597 -0.95 7.65 5.42
N ASP A 598 -0.41 7.25 6.57
CA ASP A 598 0.99 6.91 6.68
C ASP A 598 1.29 5.69 5.80
N SER A 599 2.32 5.84 4.95
CA SER A 599 2.77 4.74 4.09
C SER A 599 3.52 3.71 4.94
N PRO A 600 3.27 2.42 4.71
CA PRO A 600 3.93 1.32 5.43
C PRO A 600 5.42 1.23 5.14
#